data_AF-A0A5S3QTE9-F1
#
_entry.id   AF-A0A5S3QTE9-F1
#
_cell.length_a   1.000
_cell.length_b   1.000
_cell.length_c   1.000
_cell.angle_alpha   90.00
_cell.angle_beta   90.00
_cell.angle_gamma   90.00
#
_symmetry.space_group_name_H-M   'P 1'
#
loop_
_entity.id
_entity.type
_entity.pdbx_description
1 polymer ?
#
loop_
_entity_poly.entity_id
_entity_poly.type
_entity_poly.pdbx_seq_one_letter_code
_entity_poly.pdbx_strand_id
1 'polypeptide(L)'
;MQPPELNQYNTLCNHRLPINSHKVRKSFCIPLNITHFNLIERLFSDESIDKKFHSTFQSGCKFYYQALQAFEKDPETAYLNLITVGELLSGYYQYEKEDLIDEKMQETLTQIRNGLENGDKLANQVLSRMLSIKRKFVKTIYRLINDDFYISSESERDFSIFTKENFESSIAAAYDLRSKYVHTGVSFGRWIEARADLSDLQFGKPVEEDKEYAKILAKAPTLVGLERTMRYCLLSFLSEIEIEIPHEL
;
A
#
# COMPACT_ATOMS: atom_id res chain seq x y z
N MET A 1 -1.25 29.63 -26.26
CA MET A 1 -1.79 28.26 -26.14
C MET A 1 -0.69 27.33 -26.61
N GLN A 2 0.00 26.64 -25.70
CA GLN A 2 1.06 25.70 -26.08
C GLN A 2 0.39 24.45 -26.68
N PRO A 3 0.80 23.98 -27.87
CA PRO A 3 0.29 22.74 -28.41
C PRO A 3 0.63 21.58 -27.46
N PRO A 4 -0.25 20.59 -27.30
CA PRO A 4 0.03 19.42 -26.47
C PRO A 4 1.30 18.73 -26.97
N GLU A 5 2.23 18.45 -26.06
CA GLU A 5 3.45 17.73 -26.39
C GLU A 5 3.12 16.28 -26.79
N LEU A 6 3.16 16.01 -28.10
CA LEU A 6 2.86 14.69 -28.64
C LEU A 6 3.95 13.65 -28.35
N ASN A 7 5.11 14.06 -27.82
CA ASN A 7 6.20 13.15 -27.44
C ASN A 7 5.79 12.09 -26.41
N GLN A 8 4.73 12.35 -25.64
CA GLN A 8 4.20 11.39 -24.68
C GLN A 8 3.66 10.11 -25.36
N TYR A 9 3.15 10.23 -26.59
CA TYR A 9 2.65 9.12 -27.40
C TYR A 9 3.77 8.34 -28.13
N ASN A 10 5.00 8.82 -28.10
CA ASN A 10 6.15 8.14 -28.71
C ASN A 10 6.77 7.06 -27.79
N THR A 11 6.26 6.90 -26.57
CA THR A 11 6.72 5.86 -25.65
C THR A 11 5.77 4.69 -25.72
N LEU A 12 6.25 3.51 -26.14
CA LEU A 12 5.47 2.29 -26.06
C LEU A 12 5.31 1.91 -24.58
N CYS A 13 4.07 1.66 -24.15
CA CYS A 13 3.77 1.09 -22.84
C CYS A 13 3.78 -0.43 -22.89
N ASN A 14 4.15 -1.08 -21.79
CA ASN A 14 4.07 -2.52 -21.68
C ASN A 14 2.60 -2.93 -21.40
N HIS A 15 1.90 -3.32 -22.47
CA HIS A 15 0.50 -3.79 -22.42
C HIS A 15 0.29 -5.07 -21.60
N ARG A 16 1.38 -5.75 -21.18
CA ARG A 16 1.30 -6.93 -20.30
C ARG A 16 1.11 -6.55 -18.83
N LEU A 17 1.41 -5.31 -18.46
CA LEU A 17 1.17 -4.82 -17.12
C LEU A 17 -0.34 -4.65 -16.87
N PRO A 18 -0.85 -5.03 -15.69
CA PRO A 18 -2.28 -4.95 -15.39
C PRO A 18 -2.85 -3.53 -15.49
N ILE A 19 -2.01 -2.52 -15.22
CA ILE A 19 -2.37 -1.10 -15.28
C ILE A 19 -2.54 -0.55 -16.70
N ASN A 20 -1.94 -1.22 -17.70
CA ASN A 20 -1.95 -0.83 -19.11
C ASN A 20 -2.85 -1.77 -19.95
N SER A 21 -3.58 -2.66 -19.29
CA SER A 21 -4.37 -3.71 -19.92
C SER A 21 -5.87 -3.37 -19.86
N HIS A 22 -6.60 -3.73 -20.91
CA HIS A 22 -8.07 -3.68 -20.91
C HIS A 22 -8.71 -4.88 -20.23
N LYS A 23 -7.91 -5.85 -19.76
CA LYS A 23 -8.43 -7.01 -19.05
C LYS A 23 -8.99 -6.57 -17.70
N VAL A 24 -10.19 -7.06 -17.40
CA VAL A 24 -10.77 -6.93 -16.07
C VAL A 24 -9.83 -7.57 -15.05
N ARG A 25 -9.68 -6.89 -13.92
CA ARG A 25 -8.76 -7.29 -12.84
C ARG A 25 -9.45 -8.30 -11.96
N LYS A 26 -8.71 -9.28 -11.43
CA LYS A 26 -9.30 -10.39 -10.67
C LYS A 26 -9.96 -9.92 -9.38
N SER A 27 -9.43 -8.88 -8.73
CA SER A 27 -10.04 -8.28 -7.55
C SER A 27 -11.14 -7.28 -7.96
N PHE A 28 -12.33 -7.42 -7.37
CA PHE A 28 -13.55 -6.61 -7.61
C PHE A 28 -14.14 -6.70 -9.02
N CYS A 29 -13.45 -7.30 -10.01
CA CYS A 29 -13.97 -7.62 -11.33
C CYS A 29 -14.72 -6.49 -12.09
N ILE A 30 -14.44 -5.22 -11.79
CA ILE A 30 -15.14 -4.08 -12.41
C ILE A 30 -14.62 -3.84 -13.84
N PRO A 31 -15.49 -3.86 -14.87
CA PRO A 31 -15.11 -3.47 -16.22
C PRO A 31 -14.68 -2.00 -16.31
N LEU A 32 -13.58 -1.74 -17.01
CA LEU A 32 -13.06 -0.38 -17.22
C LEU A 32 -13.86 0.38 -18.30
N ASN A 33 -15.09 0.75 -17.99
CA ASN A 33 -15.95 1.54 -18.87
C ASN A 33 -16.83 2.51 -18.07
N ILE A 34 -17.42 3.49 -18.75
CA ILE A 34 -18.21 4.55 -18.11
C ILE A 34 -19.56 4.07 -17.58
N THR A 35 -20.02 2.87 -17.95
CA THR A 35 -21.33 2.37 -17.50
C THR A 35 -21.39 2.14 -15.99
N HIS A 36 -20.23 2.04 -15.33
CA HIS A 36 -20.11 1.89 -13.88
C HIS A 36 -19.86 3.22 -13.15
N PHE A 37 -19.98 4.37 -13.84
CA PHE A 37 -19.78 5.68 -13.20
C PHE A 37 -20.76 5.93 -12.04
N ASN A 38 -21.98 5.39 -12.15
CA ASN A 38 -22.99 5.46 -11.09
C ASN A 38 -22.51 4.91 -9.74
N LEU A 39 -21.56 3.96 -9.73
CA LEU A 39 -20.97 3.43 -8.49
C LEU A 39 -20.23 4.52 -7.70
N ILE A 40 -19.64 5.50 -8.39
CA ILE A 40 -18.85 6.57 -7.77
C ILE A 40 -19.53 7.93 -7.83
N GLU A 41 -20.71 8.03 -8.45
CA GLU A 41 -21.44 9.30 -8.64
C GLU A 41 -21.69 10.02 -7.32
N ARG A 42 -22.08 9.26 -6.27
CA ARG A 42 -22.32 9.79 -4.92
C ARG A 42 -21.11 10.52 -4.36
N LEU A 43 -19.88 10.14 -4.71
CA LEU A 43 -18.68 10.84 -4.26
C LEU A 43 -18.61 12.30 -4.73
N PHE A 44 -19.33 12.65 -5.80
CA PHE A 44 -19.32 13.99 -6.38
C PHE A 44 -20.54 14.82 -5.99
N SER A 45 -21.66 14.17 -5.64
CA SER A 45 -22.96 14.83 -5.46
C SER A 45 -23.51 14.75 -4.04
N ASP A 46 -23.04 13.81 -3.22
CA ASP A 46 -23.58 13.55 -1.88
C ASP A 46 -22.82 14.34 -0.81
N GLU A 47 -23.38 15.48 -0.40
CA GLU A 47 -22.82 16.32 0.66
C GLU A 47 -22.87 15.68 2.06
N SER A 48 -23.59 14.55 2.22
CA SER A 48 -23.68 13.83 3.49
C SER A 48 -22.44 12.97 3.78
N ILE A 49 -21.61 12.69 2.77
CA ILE A 49 -20.36 11.95 2.94
C ILE A 49 -19.43 12.73 3.87
N ASP A 50 -18.85 12.03 4.84
CA ASP A 50 -17.89 12.63 5.76
C ASP A 50 -16.76 13.34 5.01
N LYS A 51 -16.53 14.62 5.34
CA LYS A 51 -15.54 15.45 4.65
C LYS A 51 -14.14 14.89 4.76
N LYS A 52 -13.81 14.28 5.91
CA LYS A 52 -12.50 13.66 6.12
C LYS A 52 -12.36 12.45 5.21
N PHE A 53 -13.34 11.55 5.17
CA PHE A 53 -13.39 10.41 4.24
C PHE A 53 -13.18 10.87 2.80
N HIS A 54 -13.99 11.82 2.33
CA HIS A 54 -13.95 12.34 0.97
C HIS A 54 -12.56 12.91 0.62
N SER A 55 -11.99 13.74 1.51
CA SER A 55 -10.66 14.32 1.30
C SER A 55 -9.54 13.26 1.28
N THR A 56 -9.63 12.24 2.14
CA THR A 56 -8.67 11.12 2.17
C THR A 56 -8.77 10.29 0.88
N PHE A 57 -9.99 9.90 0.48
CA PHE A 57 -10.21 9.09 -0.70
C PHE A 57 -9.74 9.81 -1.97
N GLN A 58 -10.14 11.07 -2.17
CA GLN A 58 -9.70 11.86 -3.33
C GLN A 58 -8.18 12.03 -3.38
N SER A 59 -7.55 12.30 -2.23
CA SER A 59 -6.09 12.41 -2.16
C SER A 59 -5.43 11.07 -2.48
N GLY A 60 -5.96 9.96 -1.95
CA GLY A 60 -5.51 8.60 -2.26
C GLY A 60 -5.62 8.28 -3.75
N CYS A 61 -6.76 8.56 -4.39
CA CYS A 61 -6.94 8.41 -5.83
C CYS A 61 -5.94 9.24 -6.64
N LYS A 62 -5.65 10.47 -6.20
CA LYS A 62 -4.66 11.34 -6.87
C LYS A 62 -3.26 10.73 -6.83
N PHE A 63 -2.79 10.30 -5.66
CA PHE A 63 -1.46 9.67 -5.55
C PHE A 63 -1.40 8.33 -6.27
N TYR A 64 -2.48 7.55 -6.22
CA TYR A 64 -2.59 6.32 -7.00
C TYR A 64 -2.49 6.59 -8.50
N TYR A 65 -3.22 7.58 -9.02
CA TYR A 65 -3.11 8.00 -10.42
C TYR A 65 -1.68 8.44 -10.79
N GLN A 66 -1.03 9.25 -9.95
CA GLN A 66 0.36 9.65 -10.16
C GLN A 66 1.31 8.45 -10.17
N ALA A 67 1.06 7.44 -9.32
CA ALA A 67 1.84 6.20 -9.35
C ALA A 67 1.68 5.46 -10.68
N LEU A 68 0.45 5.36 -11.21
CA LEU A 68 0.20 4.72 -12.50
C LEU A 68 0.91 5.45 -13.66
N GLN A 69 0.93 6.79 -13.63
CA GLN A 69 1.64 7.58 -14.65
C GLN A 69 3.16 7.39 -14.60
N ALA A 70 3.72 7.20 -13.40
CA ALA A 70 5.15 7.00 -13.19
C ALA A 70 5.58 5.53 -13.35
N PHE A 71 4.65 4.59 -13.33
CA PHE A 71 4.90 3.15 -13.11
C PHE A 71 6.05 2.55 -13.92
N GLU A 72 6.13 2.85 -15.22
CA GLU A 72 7.17 2.33 -16.10
C GLU A 72 8.39 3.27 -16.23
N LYS A 73 8.17 4.59 -16.11
CA LYS A 73 9.20 5.61 -16.40
C LYS A 73 10.04 5.94 -15.18
N ASP A 74 9.43 5.87 -14.00
CA ASP A 74 10.03 6.13 -12.70
C ASP A 74 9.37 5.20 -11.63
N PRO A 75 9.79 3.93 -11.59
CA PRO A 75 9.24 2.93 -10.67
C PRO A 75 9.40 3.30 -9.19
N GLU A 76 10.44 4.05 -8.81
CA GLU A 76 10.66 4.47 -7.43
C GLU A 76 9.64 5.52 -7.00
N THR A 77 9.41 6.54 -7.83
CA THR A 77 8.35 7.52 -7.59
C THR A 77 6.98 6.86 -7.57
N ALA A 78 6.73 5.89 -8.45
CA ALA A 78 5.49 5.12 -8.42
C ALA A 78 5.32 4.36 -7.10
N TYR A 79 6.37 3.69 -6.63
CA TYR A 79 6.37 2.96 -5.36
C TYR A 79 6.12 3.87 -4.15
N LEU A 80 6.77 5.04 -4.11
CA LEU A 80 6.58 6.03 -3.06
C LEU A 80 5.15 6.56 -3.05
N ASN A 81 4.59 6.91 -4.21
CA ASN A 81 3.22 7.37 -4.32
C ASN A 81 2.22 6.31 -3.84
N LEU A 82 2.44 5.03 -4.14
CA LEU A 82 1.62 3.93 -3.62
C LEU A 82 1.71 3.83 -2.09
N ILE A 83 2.91 3.97 -1.50
CA ILE A 83 3.04 4.02 -0.04
C ILE A 83 2.28 5.23 0.53
N THR A 84 2.34 6.38 -0.12
CA THR A 84 1.57 7.57 0.29
C THR A 84 0.06 7.32 0.27
N VAL A 85 -0.47 6.50 -0.66
CA VAL A 85 -1.87 6.06 -0.61
C VAL A 85 -2.17 5.37 0.71
N GLY A 86 -1.38 4.36 1.08
CA GLY A 86 -1.57 3.66 2.35
C GLY A 86 -1.37 4.55 3.59
N GLU A 87 -0.43 5.51 3.55
CA GLU A 87 -0.24 6.50 4.62
C GLU A 87 -1.49 7.38 4.79
N LEU A 88 -2.09 7.86 3.71
CA LEU A 88 -3.32 8.64 3.73
C LEU A 88 -4.50 7.85 4.31
N LEU A 89 -4.70 6.62 3.84
CA LEU A 89 -5.74 5.73 4.39
C LEU A 89 -5.51 5.50 5.89
N SER A 90 -4.26 5.28 6.31
CA SER A 90 -3.92 5.10 7.73
C SER A 90 -4.16 6.34 8.59
N GLY A 91 -4.10 7.53 8.00
CA GLY A 91 -4.44 8.79 8.68
C GLY A 91 -5.95 9.00 8.88
N TYR A 92 -6.78 8.29 8.12
CA TYR A 92 -8.23 8.31 8.33
C TYR A 92 -8.63 7.58 9.61
N TYR A 93 -8.08 6.39 9.83
CA TYR A 93 -8.43 5.57 10.99
C TYR A 93 -7.83 6.11 12.29
N GLN A 94 -8.60 5.99 13.36
CA GLN A 94 -8.13 6.16 14.72
C GLN A 94 -7.89 4.77 15.31
N TYR A 95 -6.72 4.59 15.92
CA TYR A 95 -6.35 3.36 16.59
C TYR A 95 -6.01 3.70 18.03
N GLU A 96 -6.60 2.95 18.96
CA GLU A 96 -6.18 2.99 20.35
C GLU A 96 -4.77 2.44 20.47
N LYS A 97 -4.05 2.89 21.51
CA LYS A 97 -2.63 2.55 21.66
C LYS A 97 -2.46 1.06 21.89
N GLU A 98 -3.38 0.49 22.67
CA GLU A 98 -3.45 -0.89 23.08
C GLU A 98 -3.57 -1.82 21.87
N ASP A 99 -4.29 -1.39 20.84
CA ASP A 99 -4.51 -2.21 19.64
C ASP A 99 -3.31 -2.22 18.67
N LEU A 100 -2.26 -1.43 18.94
CA LEU A 100 -1.05 -1.33 18.11
C LEU A 100 0.15 -2.03 18.76
N ILE A 101 -0.04 -2.71 19.89
CA ILE A 101 1.00 -3.31 20.71
C ILE A 101 0.66 -4.79 20.92
N ASP A 102 1.63 -5.67 20.69
CA ASP A 102 1.48 -7.10 20.99
C ASP A 102 1.53 -7.39 22.51
N GLU A 103 1.01 -8.54 22.92
CA GLU A 103 0.92 -8.94 24.33
C GLU A 103 2.28 -8.88 25.05
N LYS A 104 3.33 -9.39 24.40
CA LYS A 104 4.69 -9.38 24.94
C LYS A 104 5.22 -7.97 25.19
N MET A 105 4.82 -7.02 24.35
CA MET A 105 5.19 -5.62 24.49
C MET A 105 4.34 -4.91 25.54
N GLN A 106 3.08 -5.30 25.73
CA GLN A 106 2.30 -4.87 26.89
C GLN A 106 2.94 -5.35 28.20
N GLU A 107 3.41 -6.60 28.25
CA GLU A 107 4.16 -7.13 29.39
C GLU A 107 5.44 -6.34 29.64
N THR A 108 6.22 -6.06 28.58
CA THR A 108 7.45 -5.26 28.68
C THR A 108 7.18 -3.85 29.17
N LEU A 109 6.13 -3.18 28.67
CA LEU A 109 5.73 -1.85 29.13
C LEU A 109 5.27 -1.89 30.59
N THR A 110 4.58 -2.95 31.01
CA THR A 110 4.15 -3.14 32.40
C THR A 110 5.36 -3.34 33.32
N GLN A 111 6.36 -4.12 32.89
CA GLN A 111 7.62 -4.27 33.63
C GLN A 111 8.38 -2.94 33.76
N ILE A 112 8.39 -2.10 32.72
CA ILE A 112 9.01 -0.77 32.76
C ILE A 112 8.26 0.14 33.75
N ARG A 113 6.91 0.17 33.70
CA ARG A 113 6.08 0.98 34.59
C ARG A 113 6.31 0.63 36.06
N ASN A 114 6.34 -0.66 36.36
CA ASN A 114 6.37 -1.17 37.73
C ASN A 114 7.80 -1.36 38.29
N GLY A 115 8.80 -1.47 37.41
CA GLY A 115 10.16 -1.87 37.79
C GLY A 115 11.20 -0.75 37.81
N LEU A 116 10.87 0.45 37.33
CA LEU A 116 11.83 1.57 37.21
C LEU A 116 11.31 2.85 37.88
N GLU A 117 12.24 3.63 38.42
CA GLU A 117 11.96 5.00 38.88
C GLU A 117 11.61 5.87 37.67
N ASN A 118 10.48 6.59 37.73
CA ASN A 118 9.83 7.24 36.57
C ASN A 118 9.35 6.28 35.46
N GLY A 119 9.07 5.02 35.82
CA GLY A 119 8.63 3.96 34.90
C GLY A 119 7.46 4.37 34.00
N ASP A 120 6.47 5.09 34.52
CA ASP A 120 5.34 5.58 33.72
C ASP A 120 5.75 6.55 32.59
N LYS A 121 6.67 7.48 32.89
CA LYS A 121 7.15 8.45 31.91
C LYS A 121 7.98 7.74 30.83
N LEU A 122 8.84 6.80 31.22
CA LEU A 122 9.65 6.01 30.31
C LEU A 122 8.80 5.09 29.44
N ALA A 123 7.83 4.38 30.02
CA ALA A 123 6.90 3.54 29.29
C ALA A 123 6.11 4.36 28.26
N ASN A 124 5.65 5.57 28.61
CA ASN A 124 4.96 6.45 27.67
C ASN A 124 5.87 6.99 26.55
N GLN A 125 7.15 7.25 26.83
CA GLN A 125 8.14 7.61 25.81
C GLN A 125 8.44 6.45 24.86
N VAL A 126 8.58 5.24 25.38
CA VAL A 126 8.78 4.02 24.59
C VAL A 126 7.55 3.75 23.73
N LEU A 127 6.36 3.82 24.34
CA LEU A 127 5.07 3.67 23.68
C LEU A 127 4.87 4.67 22.53
N SER A 128 5.13 5.96 22.76
CA SER A 128 4.98 6.99 21.72
C SER A 128 5.92 6.79 20.53
N ARG A 129 7.13 6.26 20.76
CA ARG A 129 8.06 5.85 19.68
C ARG A 129 7.61 4.56 18.98
N MET A 130 6.91 3.67 19.68
CA MET A 130 6.41 2.39 19.17
C MET A 130 5.12 2.50 18.38
N LEU A 131 4.29 3.54 18.62
CA LEU A 131 3.15 3.94 17.79
C LEU A 131 3.58 4.53 16.45
N SER A 132 4.63 3.96 15.86
CA SER A 132 5.23 4.43 14.63
C SER A 132 4.22 4.38 13.49
N ILE A 133 4.35 5.34 12.58
CA ILE A 133 3.51 5.45 11.38
C ILE A 133 3.45 4.11 10.65
N LYS A 134 4.55 3.34 10.65
CA LYS A 134 4.63 1.97 10.13
C LYS A 134 3.57 1.02 10.70
N ARG A 135 3.33 1.00 12.02
CA ARG A 135 2.35 0.08 12.62
C ARG A 135 0.93 0.43 12.20
N LYS A 136 0.60 1.73 12.22
CA LYS A 136 -0.70 2.22 11.75
C LYS A 136 -0.90 1.91 10.27
N PHE A 137 0.14 2.12 9.47
CA PHE A 137 0.17 1.77 8.05
C PHE A 137 -0.14 0.28 7.85
N VAL A 138 0.67 -0.62 8.40
CA VAL A 138 0.50 -2.07 8.25
C VAL A 138 -0.88 -2.52 8.73
N LYS A 139 -1.31 -2.05 9.90
CA LYS A 139 -2.62 -2.40 10.47
C LYS A 139 -3.78 -1.91 9.60
N THR A 140 -3.67 -0.73 9.02
CA THR A 140 -4.68 -0.19 8.10
C THR A 140 -4.79 -1.04 6.86
N ILE A 141 -3.65 -1.38 6.25
CA ILE A 141 -3.64 -2.24 5.08
C ILE A 141 -4.26 -3.59 5.42
N TYR A 142 -3.89 -4.20 6.55
CA TYR A 142 -4.45 -5.47 7.01
C TYR A 142 -5.97 -5.40 7.28
N ARG A 143 -6.47 -4.27 7.82
CA ARG A 143 -7.91 -4.04 8.01
C ARG A 143 -8.70 -4.00 6.70
N LEU A 144 -8.10 -3.44 5.64
CA LEU A 144 -8.75 -3.20 4.36
C LEU A 144 -8.67 -4.40 3.40
N ILE A 145 -7.94 -5.45 3.76
CA ILE A 145 -7.88 -6.69 2.98
C ILE A 145 -8.71 -7.79 3.65
N ASN A 146 -9.26 -8.69 2.84
CA ASN A 146 -9.98 -9.88 3.31
C ASN A 146 -9.40 -11.14 2.62
N ASP A 147 -10.06 -12.28 2.78
CA ASP A 147 -9.61 -13.54 2.19
C ASP A 147 -9.60 -13.50 0.64
N ASP A 148 -10.51 -12.77 0.01
CA ASP A 148 -10.61 -12.61 -1.45
C ASP A 148 -9.36 -11.97 -2.04
N PHE A 149 -8.67 -11.09 -1.29
CA PHE A 149 -7.42 -10.49 -1.72
C PHE A 149 -6.36 -11.56 -2.02
N TYR A 150 -6.28 -12.60 -1.20
CA TYR A 150 -5.30 -13.67 -1.36
C TYR A 150 -5.70 -14.65 -2.47
N ILE A 151 -7.00 -14.94 -2.59
CA ILE A 151 -7.54 -15.86 -3.61
C ILE A 151 -7.44 -15.25 -5.00
N SER A 152 -7.67 -13.93 -5.11
CA SER A 152 -7.72 -13.20 -6.39
C SER A 152 -6.35 -12.72 -6.89
N SER A 153 -5.26 -13.44 -6.58
CA SER A 153 -3.93 -13.03 -7.03
C SER A 153 -3.81 -13.08 -8.56
N GLU A 154 -3.20 -12.04 -9.12
CA GLU A 154 -2.88 -11.92 -10.55
C GLU A 154 -1.46 -12.40 -10.86
N SER A 155 -0.75 -12.90 -9.83
CA SER A 155 0.59 -13.41 -9.97
C SER A 155 0.63 -14.66 -10.84
N GLU A 156 1.69 -14.80 -11.65
CA GLU A 156 1.91 -15.93 -12.54
C GLU A 156 2.53 -17.14 -11.84
N ARG A 157 3.08 -16.96 -10.63
CA ARG A 157 3.80 -18.03 -9.90
C ARG A 157 3.41 -18.08 -8.44
N ASP A 158 3.04 -19.27 -7.98
CA ASP A 158 2.59 -19.56 -6.61
C ASP A 158 3.58 -19.12 -5.52
N PHE A 159 4.88 -19.25 -5.74
CA PHE A 159 5.89 -18.87 -4.75
C PHE A 159 6.12 -17.35 -4.66
N SER A 160 5.50 -16.57 -5.55
CA SER A 160 5.63 -15.11 -5.62
C SER A 160 4.33 -14.37 -5.29
N ILE A 161 3.40 -15.06 -4.62
CA ILE A 161 2.10 -14.50 -4.20
C ILE A 161 2.16 -14.02 -2.76
N PHE A 162 1.30 -13.06 -2.44
CA PHE A 162 0.97 -12.81 -1.04
C PHE A 162 0.18 -13.97 -0.44
N THR A 163 0.59 -14.38 0.77
CA THR A 163 -0.15 -15.30 1.63
C THR A 163 -0.41 -14.63 2.97
N LYS A 164 -1.34 -15.16 3.77
CA LYS A 164 -1.64 -14.63 5.11
C LYS A 164 -0.38 -14.59 5.99
N GLU A 165 0.54 -15.54 5.80
CA GLU A 165 1.76 -15.68 6.59
C GLU A 165 2.83 -14.65 6.22
N ASN A 166 2.90 -14.24 4.94
CA ASN A 166 3.97 -13.36 4.45
C ASN A 166 3.55 -11.90 4.29
N PHE A 167 2.25 -11.62 4.20
CA PHE A 167 1.72 -10.32 3.79
C PHE A 167 2.13 -9.20 4.74
N GLU A 168 1.86 -9.36 6.04
CA GLU A 168 2.16 -8.34 7.05
C GLU A 168 3.64 -7.93 7.01
N SER A 169 4.53 -8.92 6.97
CA SER A 169 5.97 -8.69 6.95
C SER A 169 6.45 -8.02 5.66
N SER A 170 5.76 -8.26 4.54
CA SER A 170 6.09 -7.69 3.23
C SER A 170 5.63 -6.22 3.15
N ILE A 171 4.43 -5.91 3.63
CA ILE A 171 3.91 -4.53 3.72
C ILE A 171 4.75 -3.70 4.70
N ALA A 172 5.16 -4.30 5.82
CA ALA A 172 6.10 -3.69 6.73
C ALA A 172 7.44 -3.35 6.05
N ALA A 173 7.96 -4.25 5.21
CA ALA A 173 9.19 -4.02 4.45
C ALA A 173 9.05 -2.92 3.39
N ALA A 174 7.88 -2.80 2.72
CA ALA A 174 7.60 -1.68 1.81
C ALA A 174 7.75 -0.33 2.52
N TYR A 175 7.19 -0.21 3.73
CA TYR A 175 7.31 1.01 4.53
C TYR A 175 8.77 1.27 4.95
N ASP A 176 9.51 0.22 5.35
CA ASP A 176 10.92 0.35 5.69
C ASP A 176 11.77 0.83 4.51
N LEU A 177 11.46 0.38 3.28
CA LEU A 177 12.09 0.90 2.05
C LEU A 177 11.88 2.41 1.93
N ARG A 178 10.62 2.87 1.95
CA ARG A 178 10.31 4.32 1.88
C ARG A 178 11.01 5.10 2.99
N SER A 179 11.06 4.56 4.21
CA SER A 179 11.76 5.18 5.33
C SER A 179 13.26 5.35 5.01
N LYS A 180 13.94 4.28 4.57
CA LYS A 180 15.36 4.34 4.18
C LYS A 180 15.58 5.30 3.01
N TYR A 181 14.75 5.27 1.96
CA TYR A 181 14.86 6.20 0.84
C TYR A 181 14.79 7.66 1.29
N VAL A 182 13.79 8.02 2.10
CA VAL A 182 13.60 9.40 2.55
C VAL A 182 14.71 9.85 3.50
N HIS A 183 15.27 8.96 4.31
CA HIS A 183 16.27 9.32 5.31
C HIS A 183 17.71 9.24 4.82
N THR A 184 18.01 8.35 3.87
CA THR A 184 19.39 8.11 3.41
C THR A 184 19.57 8.31 1.91
N GLY A 185 18.50 8.54 1.15
CA GLY A 185 18.55 8.67 -0.30
C GLY A 185 18.87 7.37 -1.05
N VAL A 186 18.79 6.22 -0.38
CA VAL A 186 19.12 4.93 -1.01
C VAL A 186 18.05 4.56 -2.03
N SER A 187 18.47 4.30 -3.27
CA SER A 187 17.60 3.85 -4.36
C SER A 187 17.16 2.41 -4.15
N PHE A 188 15.90 2.11 -4.46
CA PHE A 188 15.33 0.75 -4.46
C PHE A 188 15.91 -0.11 -5.59
N GLY A 189 16.34 0.55 -6.66
CA GLY A 189 16.88 -0.08 -7.85
C GLY A 189 15.87 -1.02 -8.53
N ARG A 190 16.39 -1.94 -9.35
CA ARG A 190 15.58 -2.85 -10.17
C ARG A 190 14.89 -3.99 -9.41
N TRP A 191 15.00 -3.99 -8.09
CA TRP A 191 14.42 -5.03 -7.25
C TRP A 191 12.90 -4.86 -7.17
N ILE A 192 12.43 -3.63 -6.97
CA ILE A 192 10.99 -3.34 -6.91
C ILE A 192 10.32 -3.26 -8.29
N GLU A 193 11.08 -3.12 -9.38
CA GLU A 193 10.53 -2.89 -10.71
C GLU A 193 9.57 -4.01 -11.15
N ALA A 194 8.55 -3.63 -11.92
CA ALA A 194 7.70 -4.60 -12.56
C ALA A 194 8.50 -5.37 -13.61
N ARG A 195 8.74 -6.66 -13.35
CA ARG A 195 9.41 -7.56 -14.28
C ARG A 195 8.40 -8.10 -15.30
N ALA A 196 8.90 -8.89 -16.26
CA ALA A 196 8.05 -9.50 -17.28
C ALA A 196 7.01 -10.45 -16.68
N ASP A 197 7.30 -11.02 -15.51
CA ASP A 197 6.38 -11.81 -14.70
C ASP A 197 5.60 -10.91 -13.73
N LEU A 198 4.27 -11.09 -13.74
CA LEU A 198 3.42 -10.50 -12.71
C LEU A 198 3.65 -11.28 -11.42
N SER A 199 4.32 -10.65 -10.46
CA SER A 199 4.61 -11.25 -9.16
C SER A 199 4.32 -10.25 -8.06
N ASP A 200 3.66 -10.69 -6.98
CA ASP A 200 3.43 -9.82 -5.81
C ASP A 200 4.75 -9.58 -5.06
N LEU A 201 5.54 -10.65 -4.93
CA LEU A 201 6.79 -10.69 -4.19
C LEU A 201 7.98 -10.98 -5.10
N GLN A 202 9.14 -10.48 -4.70
CA GLN A 202 10.39 -10.75 -5.39
C GLN A 202 10.93 -12.13 -5.03
N PHE A 203 11.70 -12.73 -5.94
CA PHE A 203 12.42 -13.97 -5.69
C PHE A 203 13.93 -13.73 -5.58
N GLY A 204 14.54 -14.36 -4.58
CA GLY A 204 15.98 -14.27 -4.31
C GLY A 204 16.33 -13.24 -3.25
N LYS A 205 17.63 -12.98 -3.11
CA LYS A 205 18.16 -12.03 -2.13
C LYS A 205 19.11 -11.05 -2.81
N PRO A 206 18.92 -9.73 -2.63
CA PRO A 206 19.86 -8.72 -3.09
C PRO A 206 21.25 -8.92 -2.52
N VAL A 207 22.26 -8.66 -3.35
CA VAL A 207 23.66 -8.55 -2.93
C VAL A 207 23.93 -7.07 -2.69
N GLU A 208 23.64 -6.60 -1.48
CA GLU A 208 23.92 -5.24 -1.02
C GLU A 208 24.97 -5.27 0.08
N GLU A 209 25.77 -4.20 0.20
CA GLU A 209 26.72 -4.04 1.30
C GLU A 209 26.00 -3.97 2.65
N ASP A 210 24.88 -3.24 2.71
CA ASP A 210 23.99 -3.21 3.86
C ASP A 210 23.11 -4.49 3.88
N LYS A 211 23.48 -5.44 4.75
CA LYS A 211 22.74 -6.69 4.97
C LYS A 211 21.32 -6.47 5.48
N GLU A 212 21.05 -5.37 6.19
CA GLU A 212 19.70 -5.03 6.63
C GLU A 212 18.88 -4.54 5.44
N TYR A 213 19.44 -3.66 4.62
CA TYR A 213 18.80 -3.19 3.39
C TYR A 213 18.47 -4.35 2.43
N ALA A 214 19.42 -5.27 2.22
CA ALA A 214 19.16 -6.48 1.42
C ALA A 214 17.99 -7.32 1.95
N LYS A 215 17.83 -7.42 3.28
CA LYS A 215 16.71 -8.15 3.88
C LYS A 215 15.37 -7.45 3.66
N ILE A 216 15.36 -6.12 3.73
CA ILE A 216 14.15 -5.33 3.49
C ILE A 216 13.75 -5.48 2.02
N LEU A 217 14.68 -5.24 1.10
CA LEU A 217 14.44 -5.39 -0.35
C LEU A 217 13.94 -6.80 -0.72
N ALA A 218 14.52 -7.85 -0.14
CA ALA A 218 14.10 -9.24 -0.41
C ALA A 218 12.68 -9.56 0.06
N LYS A 219 12.15 -8.83 1.05
CA LYS A 219 10.80 -9.02 1.58
C LYS A 219 9.79 -8.07 0.99
N ALA A 220 10.24 -6.91 0.53
CA ALA A 220 9.36 -5.89 0.00
C ALA A 220 8.63 -6.42 -1.24
N PRO A 221 7.34 -6.06 -1.40
CA PRO A 221 6.61 -6.40 -2.60
C PRO A 221 7.24 -5.73 -3.80
N THR A 222 7.00 -6.32 -4.97
CA THR A 222 7.26 -5.64 -6.24
C THR A 222 6.31 -4.45 -6.37
N LEU A 223 6.56 -3.60 -7.36
CA LEU A 223 5.66 -2.50 -7.71
C LEU A 223 4.28 -3.01 -8.15
N VAL A 224 4.21 -4.17 -8.80
CA VAL A 224 2.94 -4.83 -9.18
C VAL A 224 2.18 -5.29 -7.94
N GLY A 225 2.86 -5.96 -6.99
CA GLY A 225 2.25 -6.41 -5.75
C GLY A 225 1.76 -5.26 -4.89
N LEU A 226 2.55 -4.18 -4.80
CA LEU A 226 2.17 -3.00 -4.06
C LEU A 226 0.99 -2.25 -4.71
N GLU A 227 0.97 -2.12 -6.04
CA GLU A 227 -0.17 -1.54 -6.77
C GLU A 227 -1.44 -2.33 -6.52
N ARG A 228 -1.38 -3.65 -6.66
CA ARG A 228 -2.51 -4.55 -6.41
C ARG A 228 -3.05 -4.35 -5.00
N THR A 229 -2.15 -4.25 -4.02
CA THR A 229 -2.51 -4.01 -2.62
C THR A 229 -3.20 -2.66 -2.44
N MET A 230 -2.58 -1.56 -2.89
CA MET A 230 -3.15 -0.22 -2.67
C MET A 230 -4.46 -0.01 -3.44
N ARG A 231 -4.57 -0.57 -4.64
CA ARG A 231 -5.82 -0.62 -5.40
C ARG A 231 -6.91 -1.32 -4.60
N TYR A 232 -6.62 -2.51 -4.08
CA TYR A 232 -7.56 -3.27 -3.27
C TYR A 232 -7.99 -2.45 -2.06
N CYS A 233 -7.04 -1.86 -1.33
CA CYS A 233 -7.34 -1.04 -0.17
C CYS A 233 -8.19 0.19 -0.50
N LEU A 234 -7.95 0.87 -1.63
CA LEU A 234 -8.78 2.01 -2.06
C LEU A 234 -10.22 1.59 -2.35
N LEU A 235 -10.41 0.44 -3.03
CA LEU A 235 -11.74 -0.08 -3.33
C LEU A 235 -12.45 -0.56 -2.06
N SER A 236 -11.78 -1.30 -1.19
CA SER A 236 -12.33 -1.66 0.13
C SER A 236 -12.68 -0.43 0.95
N PHE A 237 -11.84 0.60 0.96
CA PHE A 237 -12.11 1.85 1.67
C PHE A 237 -13.35 2.55 1.10
N LEU A 238 -13.54 2.53 -0.22
CA LEU A 238 -14.74 3.05 -0.86
C LEU A 238 -16.01 2.29 -0.42
N SER A 239 -15.92 0.97 -0.21
CA SER A 239 -17.06 0.17 0.25
C SER A 239 -17.51 0.47 1.70
N GLU A 240 -16.69 1.15 2.52
CA GLU A 240 -17.08 1.51 3.89
C GLU A 240 -18.22 2.54 3.97
N ILE A 241 -18.49 3.28 2.89
CA ILE A 241 -19.64 4.23 2.81
C ILE A 241 -20.86 3.62 2.10
N GLU A 242 -21.01 2.29 2.19
CA GLU A 242 -22.10 1.51 1.59
C GLU A 242 -22.24 1.70 0.08
N ILE A 243 -21.15 2.05 -0.59
CA ILE A 243 -21.06 1.92 -2.03
C ILE A 243 -20.78 0.45 -2.31
N GLU A 244 -21.83 -0.28 -2.70
CA GLU A 244 -21.69 -1.68 -3.11
C GLU A 244 -20.78 -1.76 -4.34
N ILE A 245 -19.55 -2.21 -4.11
CA ILE A 245 -18.65 -2.63 -5.18
C ILE A 245 -18.89 -4.12 -5.39
N PRO A 246 -19.29 -4.56 -6.60
CA PRO A 246 -19.49 -5.98 -6.86
C PRO A 246 -18.21 -6.75 -6.56
N HIS A 247 -18.30 -7.78 -5.71
CA HIS A 247 -17.20 -8.72 -5.52
C HIS A 247 -17.18 -9.80 -6.62
N GLU A 248 -18.34 -10.04 -7.27
CA GLU A 248 -18.53 -10.94 -8.41
C GLU A 248 -19.68 -10.41 -9.29
N LEU A 249 -19.61 -10.69 -10.60
CA LEU A 249 -20.73 -10.59 -11.56
C LEU A 249 -21.09 -11.99 -12.04
#